data_AF-A0A927TQ27-F1
#
_entry.id   AF-A0A927TQ27-F1
#
_cell.length_a   1.000
_cell.length_b   1.000
_cell.length_c   1.000
_cell.angle_alpha   90.00
_cell.angle_beta   90.00
_cell.angle_gamma   90.00
#
_symmetry.space_group_name_H-M   'P 1'
#
loop_
_entity.id
_entity.type
_entity.pdbx_description
1 polymer ?
#
loop_
_entity_poly.entity_id
_entity_poly.type
_entity_poly.pdbx_seq_one_letter_code
_entity_poly.pdbx_strand_id
1 'polypeptide(L)' 'MYQTKERTTDMPITVDIEHLAAMLSCGKDTARKIGEDAGARITIGRRVLYSVRKIENYIEKIAI' A
#
# COMPACT_ATOMS: atom_id res chain seq x y z
N MET A 1 -15.36 21.84 -10.92
CA MET A 1 -14.97 20.44 -10.62
C MET A 1 -15.23 20.19 -9.15
N TYR A 2 -15.98 19.16 -8.78
CA TYR A 2 -16.13 18.78 -7.36
C TYR A 2 -14.82 18.13 -6.90
N GLN A 3 -13.89 18.94 -6.40
CA GLN A 3 -12.68 18.42 -5.78
C GLN A 3 -13.11 17.63 -4.54
N THR A 4 -12.70 16.36 -4.51
CA THR A 4 -12.87 15.56 -3.30
C THR A 4 -11.95 16.17 -2.25
N LYS A 5 -12.49 16.57 -1.09
CA LYS A 5 -11.68 17.07 0.03
C LYS A 5 -10.56 16.05 0.33
N GLU A 6 -9.35 16.52 0.64
CA GLU A 6 -8.29 15.65 1.12
C GLU A 6 -8.81 14.85 2.32
N ARG A 7 -8.92 13.53 2.14
CA ARG A 7 -9.28 12.60 3.21
C ARG A 7 -7.99 11.99 3.72
N THR A 8 -7.16 12.83 4.33
CA THR A 8 -5.99 12.37 5.08
C THR A 8 -6.48 11.66 6.33
N THR A 9 -6.00 10.44 6.52
CA THR A 9 -6.18 9.68 7.75
C THR A 9 -4.80 9.23 8.18
N ASP A 10 -4.47 9.40 9.45
CA ASP A 10 -3.17 9.00 10.00
C ASP A 10 -2.95 7.48 9.92
N MET A 11 -4.04 6.68 9.87
CA MET A 11 -3.98 5.22 9.92
C MET A 11 -4.83 4.59 8.80
N PRO A 12 -4.35 4.60 7.54
CA PRO A 12 -5.08 4.00 6.43
C PRO A 12 -5.10 2.47 6.52
N ILE A 13 -6.28 1.86 6.36
CA ILE A 13 -6.42 0.39 6.32
C ILE A 13 -5.85 -0.17 5.00
N THR A 14 -6.02 0.59 3.92
CA THR A 14 -5.52 0.26 2.58
C THR A 14 -4.97 1.50 1.89
N VAL A 15 -3.90 1.32 1.12
CA VAL A 15 -3.23 2.40 0.37
C VAL A 15 -3.14 2.05 -1.11
N ASP A 16 -3.07 3.07 -1.97
CA ASP A 16 -2.69 2.88 -3.37
C ASP A 16 -1.18 2.65 -3.53
N ILE A 17 -0.73 2.43 -4.76
CA ILE A 17 0.68 2.13 -5.04
C ILE A 17 1.62 3.31 -4.79
N GLU A 18 1.16 4.55 -4.94
CA GLU A 18 1.99 5.74 -4.70
C GLU A 18 2.18 5.96 -3.21
N HIS A 19 1.09 5.87 -2.43
CA HIS A 19 1.16 5.92 -0.97
C HIS A 19 1.98 4.77 -0.40
N LEU A 20 1.83 3.55 -0.93
CA LEU A 20 2.64 2.41 -0.49
C LEU A 20 4.13 2.64 -0.74
N ALA A 21 4.48 3.14 -1.92
CA ALA A 21 5.86 3.45 -2.29
C ALA A 21 6.45 4.52 -1.35
N ALA A 22 5.67 5.53 -0.98
CA ALA A 22 6.06 6.54 0.00
C ALA A 22 6.27 5.95 1.40
N MET A 23 5.34 5.11 1.89
CA MET A 23 5.46 4.45 3.20
C MET A 23 6.70 3.56 3.30
N LEU A 24 7.00 2.80 2.23
CA LEU A 24 8.16 1.92 2.17
C LEU A 24 9.46 2.63 1.75
N SER A 25 9.40 3.94 1.46
CA SER A 25 10.53 4.73 0.94
C SER A 25 11.22 4.06 -0.26
N CYS A 26 10.44 3.50 -1.20
CA CYS A 26 10.97 2.78 -2.37
C CYS A 26 10.23 3.14 -3.67
N GLY A 27 10.71 2.63 -4.81
CA GLY A 27 10.05 2.83 -6.10
C GLY A 27 8.75 2.03 -6.24
N LYS A 28 7.85 2.47 -7.14
CA LYS A 28 6.54 1.83 -7.37
C LYS A 28 6.65 0.35 -7.75
N ASP A 29 7.69 -0.04 -8.50
CA ASP A 29 7.89 -1.43 -8.89
C ASP A 29 8.30 -2.30 -7.70
N THR A 30 9.19 -1.80 -6.84
CA THR A 30 9.59 -2.48 -5.60
C THR A 30 8.42 -2.58 -4.62
N ALA A 31 7.67 -1.49 -4.45
CA ALA A 31 6.47 -1.45 -3.61
C ALA A 31 5.41 -2.46 -4.08
N ARG A 32 5.22 -2.58 -5.40
CA ARG A 32 4.32 -3.58 -5.99
C ARG A 32 4.79 -4.99 -5.67
N LYS A 33 6.08 -5.27 -5.85
CA LYS A 33 6.66 -6.58 -5.58
C LYS A 33 6.49 -6.97 -4.11
N ILE A 34 6.82 -6.07 -3.18
CA ILE A 34 6.58 -6.27 -1.74
C ILE A 34 5.09 -6.52 -1.46
N GLY A 35 4.20 -5.73 -2.06
CA GLY A 35 2.75 -5.90 -1.87
C GLY A 35 2.20 -7.21 -2.43
N GLU A 36 2.80 -7.74 -3.50
CA GLU A 36 2.48 -9.05 -4.08
C GLU A 36 3.03 -10.19 -3.23
N ASP A 37 4.30 -10.12 -2.84
CA ASP A 37 4.98 -11.10 -1.99
C ASP A 37 4.33 -11.18 -0.59
N ALA A 38 3.86 -10.05 -0.06
CA ALA A 38 3.10 -9.97 1.19
C ALA A 38 1.66 -10.48 1.08
N GLY A 39 1.17 -10.82 -0.11
CA GLY A 39 -0.24 -11.17 -0.35
C GLY A 39 -1.21 -10.05 0.05
N ALA A 40 -0.76 -8.79 -0.03
CA ALA A 40 -1.46 -7.60 0.42
C ALA A 40 -2.29 -6.93 -0.68
N ARG A 41 -2.08 -7.31 -1.94
CA ARG A 41 -2.78 -6.78 -3.10
C ARG A 41 -4.28 -7.12 -3.07
N ILE A 42 -5.12 -6.09 -3.16
CA ILE A 42 -6.57 -6.15 -3.21
C ILE A 42 -7.02 -5.51 -4.53
N THR A 43 -7.69 -6.28 -5.39
CA THR A 43 -8.17 -5.79 -6.68
C THR A 43 -9.68 -5.60 -6.62
N ILE A 44 -10.15 -4.36 -6.84
CA ILE A 44 -11.58 -4.00 -6.87
C ILE A 44 -11.85 -3.33 -8.23
N GLY A 45 -12.42 -4.09 -9.16
CA GLY A 45 -12.60 -3.65 -10.54
C GLY A 45 -11.26 -3.25 -11.17
N ARG A 46 -11.12 -1.97 -11.55
CA ARG A 46 -9.88 -1.41 -12.12
C ARG A 46 -8.91 -0.86 -11.07
N ARG A 47 -9.31 -0.78 -9.80
CA ARG A 47 -8.48 -0.23 -8.72
C ARG A 47 -7.70 -1.34 -8.04
N VAL A 48 -6.44 -1.06 -7.74
CA VAL A 48 -5.57 -1.90 -6.94
C VAL A 48 -5.22 -1.14 -5.68
N LEU A 49 -5.50 -1.75 -4.54
CA LEU A 49 -5.15 -1.26 -3.20
C LEU A 49 -4.27 -2.30 -2.51
N TYR A 50 -3.53 -1.89 -1.50
CA TYR A 50 -2.68 -2.75 -0.70
C TYR A 50 -3.05 -2.63 0.77
N SER A 51 -3.17 -3.76 1.46
CA SER A 51 -3.43 -3.81 2.90
C SER A 51 -2.15 -3.48 3.68
N VAL A 52 -2.18 -2.38 4.43
CA VAL A 52 -1.04 -1.92 5.24
C VAL A 52 -0.61 -2.97 6.25
N ARG A 53 -1.57 -3.52 7.02
CA ARG A 53 -1.29 -4.54 8.06
C ARG A 53 -0.57 -5.78 7.53
N LYS A 54 -0.90 -6.22 6.30
CA LYS A 54 -0.24 -7.39 5.70
C LYS A 54 1.20 -7.09 5.31
N ILE A 55 1.47 -5.87 4.85
CA ILE A 55 2.81 -5.42 4.47
C ILE A 55 3.67 -5.25 5.73
N GLU A 56 3.16 -4.61 6.78
CA GLU A 56 3.85 -4.48 8.07
C GLU A 56 4.28 -5.86 8.59
N ASN A 57 3.34 -6.80 8.67
CA ASN A 57 3.62 -8.19 9.08
C ASN A 57 4.61 -8.91 8.16
N TYR A 58 4.68 -8.55 6.88
CA TYR A 58 5.63 -9.14 5.93
C TYR A 58 7.03 -8.58 6.15
N ILE A 59 7.16 -7.25 6.29
CA ILE A 59 8.43 -6.57 6.57
C ILE A 59 9.03 -7.08 7.89
N GLU A 60 8.23 -7.19 8.95
CA GLU A 60 8.68 -7.73 10.24
C GLU A 60 9.21 -9.17 10.14
N LYS A 61 8.67 -9.99 9.22
CA LYS A 61 9.13 -11.36 9.01
C LYS A 61 10.42 -11.48 8.22
N ILE A 62 10.70 -10.51 7.33
CA ILE A 62 11.91 -10.52 6.49
C ILE A 62 13.03 -9.66 7.06
N ALA A 63 12.71 -8.74 7.97
CA ALA A 63 13.70 -7.99 8.72
C ALA A 63 14.40 -8.95 9.69
N ILE A 64 15.73 -9.04 9.55
CA ILE A 64 16.63 -9.86 10.38
C ILE A 64 17.26 -8.97 11.44
#